data_AF-A0A7S2UE54-F1
#
_entry.id   AF-A0A7S2UE54-F1
#
_cell.length_a   1.000
_cell.length_b   1.000
_cell.length_c   1.000
_cell.angle_alpha   90.00
_cell.angle_beta   90.00
_cell.angle_gamma   90.00
#
_symmetry.space_group_name_H-M   'P 1'
#
loop_
_entity.id
_entity.type
_entity.pdbx_description
1 polymer ?
#
loop_
_entity_poly.entity_id
_entity_poly.type
_entity_poly.pdbx_seq_one_letter_code
_entity_poly.pdbx_strand_id
1 'polypeptide(L)'
;ICSILSDSGQQTTQRLGRVRWWLSKSIVARFVGVLMELLQGCECHWKRFDQLFQLLLGFASCGQKEAVYLIRCGLVLRLVDIYAGEAGGVPRRYLVEHCSSEYASKKKPKSARRTKMGDKYNKPNFNFLVSLLDVLIRSVVVTPNDDEVSDSDSDSDASTDDKLDNSKKSGFDPTSPYFPGDGFSAPMTLTRDARESISQSLTKFEMPRRDARSVSSKAFFLKLFDEIPPTQQRVTSNPQHLVSFNHHSQITSPSHSETLSSIVSQIISHLCFESLETSKTVCSAACTIVKERKAEEFKVALDSLVALLEINDTHVEIRTTDVLDALAAGIASNLKYEKESVLLLSRIKMFLFNRSKGKYGLPAEVHVCRCMRRNIKKVILDEWFCRPNTCAEIRQSILELVKSIIPIDSGKDQNSSNAST
;
A
#
# COMPACT_ATOMS: atom_id res chain seq x y z
N ILE A 1 7.63 -14.96 -20.49
CA ILE A 1 6.34 -14.23 -20.35
C ILE A 1 6.40 -12.82 -20.96
N CYS A 2 7.55 -12.14 -20.99
CA CYS A 2 7.66 -10.74 -21.46
C CYS A 2 8.40 -10.56 -22.81
N SER A 3 7.91 -11.14 -23.91
CA SER A 3 8.34 -10.75 -25.26
C SER A 3 7.50 -9.61 -25.87
N ILE A 4 6.63 -8.99 -25.05
CA ILE A 4 5.83 -7.80 -25.38
C ILE A 4 6.49 -6.52 -24.84
N LEU A 5 7.47 -6.65 -23.94
CA LEU A 5 8.15 -5.52 -23.30
C LEU A 5 9.58 -5.31 -23.82
N SER A 6 10.00 -6.09 -24.81
CA SER A 6 11.35 -6.06 -25.35
C SER A 6 11.28 -5.61 -26.81
N ASP A 7 11.11 -4.31 -27.04
CA ASP A 7 11.53 -3.70 -28.30
C ASP A 7 12.62 -2.67 -28.00
N SER A 8 13.76 -2.97 -28.60
CA SER A 8 15.06 -2.32 -28.46
C SER A 8 15.09 -0.94 -29.10
N GLY A 9 15.54 0.05 -28.33
CA GLY A 9 15.93 1.36 -28.85
C GLY A 9 15.18 2.49 -28.17
N GLN A 10 15.87 3.17 -27.23
CA GLN A 10 15.52 4.49 -26.68
C GLN A 10 14.02 4.72 -26.46
N GLN A 11 13.42 3.97 -25.52
CA GLN A 11 12.06 4.25 -25.09
C GLN A 11 12.07 5.46 -24.17
N THR A 12 11.60 6.59 -24.70
CA THR A 12 10.82 7.53 -23.88
C THR A 12 9.81 6.69 -23.09
N THR A 13 9.68 6.94 -21.79
CA THR A 13 8.71 6.30 -20.89
C THR A 13 7.29 6.68 -21.34
N GLN A 14 6.86 6.18 -22.48
CA GLN A 14 5.48 6.27 -22.92
C GLN A 14 4.66 5.40 -21.98
N ARG A 15 3.67 6.04 -21.34
CA ARG A 15 2.68 5.40 -20.48
C ARG A 15 2.08 4.20 -21.19
N LEU A 16 2.49 3.01 -20.76
CA LEU A 16 1.98 1.78 -21.32
C LEU A 16 0.54 1.59 -20.82
N GLY A 17 -0.45 1.85 -21.70
CA GLY A 17 -1.88 1.74 -21.39
C GLY A 17 -2.32 0.36 -20.90
N ARG A 18 -3.61 0.17 -20.60
CA ARG A 18 -4.12 -1.12 -20.11
C ARG A 18 -3.75 -2.27 -21.06
N VAL A 19 -3.24 -3.36 -20.50
CA VAL A 19 -2.85 -4.53 -21.30
C VAL A 19 -4.10 -5.25 -21.74
N ARG A 20 -4.24 -5.39 -23.05
CA ARG A 20 -5.21 -6.29 -23.67
C ARG A 20 -4.66 -7.71 -23.56
N TRP A 21 -5.05 -8.42 -22.51
CA TRP A 21 -4.46 -9.72 -22.17
C TRP A 21 -4.58 -10.75 -23.31
N TRP A 22 -5.63 -10.68 -24.15
CA TRP A 22 -5.81 -11.55 -25.32
C TRP A 22 -4.79 -11.31 -26.44
N LEU A 23 -4.13 -10.15 -26.45
CA LEU A 23 -2.99 -9.87 -27.33
C LEU A 23 -1.68 -10.44 -26.79
N SER A 24 -1.69 -11.08 -25.61
CA SER A 24 -0.48 -11.65 -25.05
C SER A 24 -0.03 -12.91 -25.79
N LYS A 25 1.24 -12.94 -26.23
CA LYS A 25 1.89 -14.14 -26.78
C LYS A 25 1.99 -15.26 -25.74
N SER A 26 2.00 -14.93 -24.45
CA SER A 26 2.09 -15.92 -23.37
C SER A 26 0.74 -16.59 -23.12
N ILE A 27 0.71 -17.93 -23.18
CA ILE A 27 -0.47 -18.74 -22.84
C ILE A 27 -0.86 -18.51 -21.37
N VAL A 28 0.12 -18.47 -20.46
CA VAL A 28 -0.12 -18.22 -19.02
C VAL A 28 -0.78 -16.86 -18.82
N ALA A 29 -0.25 -15.81 -19.45
CA ALA A 29 -0.85 -14.48 -19.38
C ALA A 29 -2.29 -14.48 -19.93
N ARG A 30 -2.53 -15.12 -21.08
CA ARG A 30 -3.89 -15.25 -21.62
C ARG A 30 -4.83 -15.98 -20.67
N PHE A 31 -4.38 -17.09 -20.08
CA PHE A 31 -5.14 -17.84 -19.08
C PHE A 31 -5.48 -16.98 -17.86
N VAL A 32 -4.50 -16.27 -17.29
CA VAL A 32 -4.71 -15.33 -16.19
C VAL A 32 -5.68 -14.20 -16.59
N GLY A 33 -5.57 -13.71 -17.82
CA GLY A 33 -6.51 -12.74 -18.38
C GLY A 33 -7.96 -13.25 -18.42
N VAL A 34 -8.17 -14.49 -18.86
CA VAL A 34 -9.49 -15.15 -18.82
C VAL A 34 -10.00 -15.30 -17.39
N LEU A 35 -9.15 -15.74 -16.45
CA LEU A 35 -9.52 -15.84 -15.04
C LEU A 35 -9.92 -14.48 -14.46
N MET A 36 -9.24 -13.42 -14.87
CA MET A 36 -9.61 -12.07 -14.50
C MET A 36 -10.96 -11.65 -15.05
N GLU A 37 -11.38 -12.11 -16.23
CA GLU A 37 -12.73 -11.84 -16.74
C GLU A 37 -13.81 -12.59 -15.98
N LEU A 38 -13.50 -13.80 -15.51
CA LEU A 38 -14.39 -14.54 -14.62
C LEU A 38 -14.61 -13.80 -13.29
N LEU A 39 -13.77 -12.84 -12.92
CA LEU A 39 -14.03 -11.98 -11.76
C LEU A 39 -15.31 -11.13 -11.90
N GLN A 40 -15.81 -10.93 -13.13
CA GLN A 40 -17.07 -10.22 -13.35
C GLN A 40 -18.26 -11.18 -13.15
N GLY A 41 -19.17 -10.87 -12.23
CA GLY A 41 -20.35 -11.70 -12.00
C GLY A 41 -20.09 -12.94 -11.14
N CYS A 42 -18.86 -13.12 -10.63
CA CYS A 42 -18.52 -14.26 -9.79
C CYS A 42 -18.95 -14.11 -8.33
N GLU A 43 -19.70 -13.06 -7.96
CA GLU A 43 -20.14 -12.85 -6.59
C GLU A 43 -20.96 -14.05 -6.08
N CYS A 44 -21.62 -14.80 -6.97
CA CYS A 44 -22.31 -16.06 -6.66
C CYS A 44 -21.37 -17.24 -6.30
N HIS A 45 -20.08 -17.14 -6.63
CA HIS A 45 -19.04 -18.14 -6.40
C HIS A 45 -18.04 -17.73 -5.32
N TRP A 46 -18.38 -16.74 -4.47
CA TRP A 46 -17.49 -16.17 -3.47
C TRP A 46 -16.81 -17.20 -2.55
N LYS A 47 -17.43 -18.35 -2.30
CA LYS A 47 -16.87 -19.45 -1.49
C LYS A 47 -15.58 -20.05 -2.08
N ARG A 48 -15.30 -19.83 -3.37
CA ARG A 48 -14.11 -20.33 -4.07
C ARG A 48 -13.08 -19.24 -4.38
N PHE A 49 -13.28 -18.05 -3.84
CA PHE A 49 -12.40 -16.93 -4.16
C PHE A 49 -11.03 -17.08 -3.51
N ASP A 50 -10.92 -17.77 -2.38
CA ASP A 50 -9.65 -18.07 -1.75
C ASP A 50 -8.68 -18.73 -2.73
N GLN A 51 -9.14 -19.75 -3.49
CA GLN A 51 -8.30 -20.43 -4.47
C GLN A 51 -7.95 -19.52 -5.65
N LEU A 52 -8.88 -18.68 -6.09
CA LEU A 52 -8.64 -17.72 -7.18
C LEU A 52 -7.61 -16.66 -6.76
N PHE A 53 -7.76 -16.10 -5.58
CA PHE A 53 -6.81 -15.12 -5.04
C PHE A 53 -5.47 -15.74 -4.70
N GLN A 54 -5.41 -16.98 -4.22
CA GLN A 54 -4.16 -17.73 -4.07
C GLN A 54 -3.44 -17.90 -5.42
N LEU A 55 -4.17 -18.25 -6.48
CA LEU A 55 -3.60 -18.41 -7.80
C LEU A 55 -3.06 -17.09 -8.36
N LEU A 56 -3.85 -16.01 -8.26
CA LEU A 56 -3.44 -14.67 -8.67
C LEU A 56 -2.28 -14.14 -7.83
N LEU A 57 -2.27 -14.41 -6.53
CA LEU A 57 -1.16 -14.10 -5.63
C LEU A 57 0.10 -14.86 -5.99
N GLY A 58 -0.02 -16.16 -6.28
CA GLY A 58 1.08 -16.99 -6.75
C GLY A 58 1.68 -16.42 -8.03
N PHE A 59 0.84 -16.05 -9.00
CA PHE A 59 1.28 -15.40 -10.23
C PHE A 59 1.95 -14.06 -9.97
N ALA A 60 1.35 -13.17 -9.16
CA ALA A 60 1.93 -11.88 -8.79
C ALA A 60 3.28 -12.04 -8.06
N SER A 61 3.42 -13.09 -7.27
CA SER A 61 4.63 -13.40 -6.48
C SER A 61 5.74 -14.03 -7.32
N CYS A 62 5.47 -14.46 -8.56
CA CYS A 62 6.52 -14.95 -9.47
C CYS A 62 7.53 -13.85 -9.83
N GLY A 63 7.12 -12.58 -9.82
CA GLY A 63 7.98 -11.46 -10.13
C GLY A 63 7.24 -10.15 -10.37
N GLN A 64 8.01 -9.06 -10.41
CA GLN A 64 7.46 -7.71 -10.61
C GLN A 64 6.74 -7.58 -11.96
N LYS A 65 7.22 -8.27 -13.01
CA LYS A 65 6.60 -8.20 -14.34
C LYS A 65 5.19 -8.80 -14.36
N GLU A 66 4.99 -9.88 -13.62
CA GLU A 66 3.70 -10.55 -13.45
C GLU A 66 2.74 -9.71 -12.61
N ALA A 67 3.22 -9.09 -11.53
CA ALA A 67 2.43 -8.16 -10.74
C ALA A 67 2.02 -6.92 -11.58
N VAL A 68 2.95 -6.30 -12.31
CA VAL A 68 2.68 -5.19 -13.24
C VAL A 68 1.68 -5.59 -14.32
N TYR A 69 1.79 -6.81 -14.85
CA TYR A 69 0.82 -7.34 -15.81
C TYR A 69 -0.60 -7.36 -15.23
N LEU A 70 -0.78 -7.90 -14.02
CA LEU A 70 -2.08 -7.93 -13.34
C LEU A 70 -2.63 -6.52 -13.07
N ILE A 71 -1.77 -5.60 -12.63
CA ILE A 71 -2.11 -4.19 -12.38
C ILE A 71 -2.62 -3.56 -13.68
N ARG A 72 -1.90 -3.73 -14.79
CA ARG A 72 -2.28 -3.17 -16.10
C ARG A 72 -3.51 -3.84 -16.71
N CYS A 73 -3.84 -5.05 -16.29
CA CYS A 73 -5.11 -5.68 -16.60
C CYS A 73 -6.28 -5.13 -15.75
N GLY A 74 -6.01 -4.19 -14.84
CA GLY A 74 -7.01 -3.56 -13.97
C GLY A 74 -7.41 -4.42 -12.77
N LEU A 75 -6.57 -5.37 -12.36
CA LEU A 75 -6.90 -6.29 -11.27
C LEU A 75 -7.17 -5.56 -9.96
N VAL A 76 -6.35 -4.56 -9.62
CA VAL A 76 -6.51 -3.78 -8.37
C VAL A 76 -7.91 -3.20 -8.26
N LEU A 77 -8.41 -2.57 -9.33
CA LEU A 77 -9.76 -2.01 -9.38
C LEU A 77 -10.84 -3.07 -9.22
N ARG A 78 -10.68 -4.23 -9.89
CA ARG A 78 -11.62 -5.34 -9.79
C ARG A 78 -11.64 -5.91 -8.38
N LEU A 79 -10.48 -6.08 -7.75
CA LEU A 79 -10.38 -6.57 -6.36
C LEU A 79 -11.02 -5.59 -5.38
N VAL A 80 -10.80 -4.28 -5.54
CA VAL A 80 -11.47 -3.26 -4.74
C VAL A 80 -12.98 -3.30 -4.94
N ASP A 81 -13.43 -3.42 -6.18
CA ASP A 81 -14.87 -3.48 -6.48
C ASP A 81 -15.54 -4.70 -5.85
N ILE A 82 -14.86 -5.85 -5.95
CA ILE A 82 -15.27 -7.13 -5.35
C ILE A 82 -15.28 -7.03 -3.83
N TYR A 83 -14.22 -6.47 -3.24
CA TYR A 83 -14.08 -6.34 -1.81
C TYR A 83 -15.09 -5.34 -1.23
N ALA A 84 -15.19 -4.15 -1.80
CA ALA A 84 -15.95 -3.04 -1.24
C ALA A 84 -17.41 -2.97 -1.74
N GLY A 85 -17.72 -3.54 -2.89
CA GLY A 85 -19.03 -3.49 -3.52
C GLY A 85 -19.41 -2.07 -3.94
N GLU A 86 -20.61 -1.63 -3.62
CA GLU A 86 -21.06 -0.24 -3.91
C GLU A 86 -20.25 0.81 -3.15
N ALA A 87 -19.73 0.47 -1.96
CA ALA A 87 -18.91 1.37 -1.15
C ALA A 87 -17.55 1.69 -1.78
N GLY A 88 -17.05 0.82 -2.68
CA GLY A 88 -15.76 0.99 -3.33
C GLY A 88 -15.71 2.19 -4.27
N GLY A 89 -16.86 2.70 -4.71
CA GLY A 89 -16.94 3.87 -5.58
C GLY A 89 -16.37 3.69 -6.99
N VAL A 90 -15.81 2.51 -7.33
CA VAL A 90 -15.13 2.24 -8.61
C VAL A 90 -16.11 2.40 -9.76
N PRO A 91 -15.94 3.42 -10.64
CA PRO A 91 -16.85 3.63 -11.75
C PRO A 91 -16.83 2.47 -12.74
N ARG A 92 -18.00 1.99 -13.17
CA ARG A 92 -18.13 0.81 -14.05
C ARG A 92 -17.29 0.89 -15.32
N ARG A 93 -17.15 2.08 -15.91
CA ARG A 93 -16.29 2.30 -17.10
C ARG A 93 -14.83 1.87 -16.91
N TYR A 94 -14.35 1.80 -15.67
CA TYR A 94 -12.98 1.37 -15.35
C TYR A 94 -12.89 -0.13 -15.05
N LEU A 95 -14.01 -0.79 -14.74
CA LEU A 95 -14.08 -2.24 -14.70
C LEU A 95 -14.26 -2.66 -16.15
N VAL A 96 -13.16 -2.92 -16.85
CA VAL A 96 -13.23 -3.10 -18.31
C VAL A 96 -14.25 -4.17 -18.65
N GLU A 97 -15.38 -3.74 -19.22
CA GLU A 97 -16.37 -4.61 -19.85
C GLU A 97 -15.74 -5.04 -21.17
N HIS A 98 -14.98 -6.13 -21.14
CA HIS A 98 -14.47 -6.67 -22.39
C HIS A 98 -15.57 -7.41 -23.12
N CYS A 99 -15.91 -6.83 -24.27
CA CYS A 99 -16.65 -7.39 -25.38
C CYS A 99 -16.18 -8.83 -25.70
N SER A 100 -16.92 -9.82 -25.23
CA SER A 100 -17.09 -11.07 -25.96
C SER A 100 -18.56 -11.38 -26.24
N SER A 101 -19.48 -10.57 -25.70
CA SER A 101 -20.89 -10.73 -25.98
C SER A 101 -21.36 -9.70 -27.00
N GLU A 102 -20.99 -9.92 -28.26
CA GLU A 102 -21.82 -9.48 -29.41
C GLU A 102 -23.27 -10.02 -29.28
N TYR A 103 -23.47 -11.00 -28.39
CA TYR A 103 -24.75 -11.56 -27.97
C TYR A 103 -25.38 -10.89 -26.73
N ALA A 104 -24.76 -9.86 -26.14
CA ALA A 104 -25.36 -9.06 -25.08
C ALA A 104 -26.35 -8.12 -25.75
N SER A 105 -27.49 -8.72 -26.07
CA SER A 105 -28.68 -8.13 -26.68
C SER A 105 -28.92 -6.71 -26.17
N LYS A 106 -29.42 -5.85 -27.08
CA LYS A 106 -29.76 -4.42 -26.97
C LYS A 106 -30.57 -3.96 -25.72
N LYS A 107 -30.77 -4.79 -24.71
CA LYS A 107 -31.29 -4.39 -23.41
C LYS A 107 -30.20 -3.66 -22.64
N LYS A 108 -30.37 -2.34 -22.48
CA LYS A 108 -29.65 -1.57 -21.45
C LYS A 108 -29.68 -2.40 -20.17
N PRO A 109 -28.52 -2.79 -19.60
CA PRO A 109 -28.51 -3.57 -18.37
C PRO A 109 -29.25 -2.74 -17.33
N LYS A 110 -30.47 -3.16 -16.95
CA LYS A 110 -31.14 -2.64 -15.76
C LYS A 110 -30.09 -2.74 -14.67
N SER A 111 -29.74 -1.63 -14.02
CA SER A 111 -28.61 -1.52 -13.11
C SER A 111 -28.60 -2.70 -12.14
N ALA A 112 -27.88 -3.77 -12.50
CA ALA A 112 -27.80 -4.94 -11.67
C ALA A 112 -27.09 -4.46 -10.42
N ARG A 113 -27.83 -4.40 -9.30
CA ARG A 113 -27.26 -4.03 -8.00
C ARG A 113 -26.06 -4.94 -7.78
N ARG A 114 -24.94 -4.35 -7.37
CA ARG A 114 -23.73 -5.14 -7.11
C ARG A 114 -24.07 -6.09 -5.97
N THR A 115 -23.96 -7.39 -6.21
CA THR A 115 -24.27 -8.38 -5.18
C THR A 115 -23.16 -8.31 -4.13
N LYS A 116 -23.51 -8.00 -2.88
CA LYS A 116 -22.53 -8.02 -1.78
C LYS A 116 -21.98 -9.44 -1.66
N MET A 117 -20.66 -9.57 -1.64
CA MET A 117 -20.01 -10.86 -1.36
C MET A 117 -20.30 -11.34 0.07
N GLY A 118 -20.41 -12.67 0.21
CA GLY A 118 -20.81 -13.30 1.46
C GLY A 118 -22.32 -13.38 1.63
N ASP A 119 -22.73 -14.06 2.69
CA ASP A 119 -24.11 -14.10 3.13
C ASP A 119 -24.22 -13.57 4.57
N LYS A 120 -25.42 -13.58 5.15
CA LYS A 120 -25.66 -13.09 6.53
C LYS A 120 -24.85 -13.86 7.58
N TYR A 121 -24.46 -15.09 7.28
CA TYR A 121 -23.85 -16.03 8.23
C TYR A 121 -22.36 -16.27 7.96
N ASN A 122 -21.93 -16.09 6.72
CA ASN A 122 -20.58 -16.39 6.27
C ASN A 122 -19.99 -15.21 5.50
N LYS A 123 -18.87 -14.70 6.01
CA LYS A 123 -18.03 -13.74 5.31
C LYS A 123 -16.99 -14.48 4.46
N PRO A 124 -16.65 -13.99 3.26
CA PRO A 124 -15.51 -14.49 2.51
C PRO A 124 -14.21 -14.24 3.30
N ASN A 125 -13.26 -15.16 3.16
CA ASN A 125 -11.93 -15.00 3.75
C ASN A 125 -11.09 -14.09 2.84
N PHE A 126 -10.91 -12.85 3.27
CA PHE A 126 -10.21 -11.85 2.47
C PHE A 126 -8.67 -11.92 2.57
N ASN A 127 -8.10 -12.87 3.30
CA ASN A 127 -6.65 -12.92 3.53
C ASN A 127 -5.85 -12.93 2.23
N PHE A 128 -6.19 -13.83 1.30
CA PHE A 128 -5.49 -13.91 0.00
C PHE A 128 -5.75 -12.70 -0.89
N LEU A 129 -6.94 -12.09 -0.80
CA LEU A 129 -7.25 -10.84 -1.50
C LEU A 129 -6.34 -9.72 -0.99
N VAL A 130 -6.22 -9.57 0.33
CA VAL A 130 -5.41 -8.52 0.95
C VAL A 130 -3.93 -8.73 0.68
N SER A 131 -3.41 -9.97 0.77
CA SER A 131 -2.04 -10.29 0.37
C SER A 131 -1.78 -10.07 -1.13
N LEU A 132 -2.76 -10.33 -2.00
CA LEU A 132 -2.66 -10.03 -3.42
C LEU A 132 -2.60 -8.52 -3.66
N LEU A 133 -3.48 -7.75 -3.02
CA LEU A 133 -3.45 -6.28 -3.07
C LEU A 133 -2.10 -5.74 -2.61
N ASP A 134 -1.53 -6.27 -1.51
CA ASP A 134 -0.20 -5.92 -1.01
C ASP A 134 0.89 -6.11 -2.07
N VAL A 135 0.99 -7.32 -2.65
CA VAL A 135 2.00 -7.63 -3.66
C VAL A 135 1.84 -6.73 -4.89
N LEU A 136 0.60 -6.50 -5.33
CA LEU A 136 0.33 -5.61 -6.46
C LEU A 136 0.75 -4.18 -6.14
N ILE A 137 0.36 -3.65 -4.97
CA ILE A 137 0.64 -2.26 -4.57
C ILE A 137 2.13 -2.02 -4.35
N ARG A 138 2.86 -2.95 -3.71
CA ARG A 138 4.33 -2.87 -3.59
C ARG A 138 5.04 -2.91 -4.93
N SER A 139 4.44 -3.54 -5.92
CA SER A 139 4.98 -3.61 -7.28
C SER A 139 4.77 -2.32 -8.08
N VAL A 140 4.01 -1.37 -7.54
CA VAL A 140 3.80 -0.05 -8.13
C VAL A 140 4.87 0.94 -7.67
N VAL A 141 5.48 1.64 -8.62
CA VAL A 141 6.33 2.80 -8.35
C VAL A 141 5.54 4.06 -8.70
N VAL A 142 5.40 5.00 -7.76
CA VAL A 142 4.76 6.30 -8.01
C VAL A 142 5.81 7.28 -8.51
N THR A 143 5.70 7.74 -9.75
CA THR A 143 6.49 8.85 -10.29
C THR A 143 5.72 10.17 -10.15
N PRO A 144 6.36 11.25 -9.67
CA PRO A 144 5.77 12.60 -9.61
C PRO A 144 5.25 13.08 -10.98
N ASN A 145 4.19 13.90 -10.95
CA ASN A 145 3.41 14.37 -12.11
C ASN A 145 4.24 14.81 -13.34
N ASP A 146 3.98 14.17 -14.49
CA ASP A 146 4.18 14.73 -15.85
C ASP A 146 2.82 15.05 -16.51
N ASP A 147 1.74 15.17 -15.73
CA ASP A 147 0.39 15.47 -16.24
C ASP A 147 0.21 16.95 -16.70
N GLU A 148 1.28 17.74 -16.78
CA GLU A 148 1.32 19.05 -17.45
C GLU A 148 1.75 18.92 -18.92
N VAL A 149 1.31 17.87 -19.63
CA VAL A 149 1.29 17.96 -21.10
C VAL A 149 0.13 18.87 -21.45
N SER A 150 0.44 20.16 -21.58
CA SER A 150 -0.40 21.15 -22.23
C SER A 150 -0.84 20.57 -23.58
N ASP A 151 -2.15 20.43 -23.78
CA ASP A 151 -2.78 20.26 -25.09
C ASP A 151 -2.54 21.54 -25.92
N SER A 152 -1.28 21.82 -26.25
CA SER A 152 -0.93 22.83 -27.24
C SER A 152 -1.04 22.15 -28.59
N ASP A 153 -2.26 22.10 -29.09
CA ASP A 153 -2.56 21.92 -30.50
C ASP A 153 -1.83 23.04 -31.28
N SER A 154 -0.59 22.77 -31.71
CA SER A 154 0.05 23.54 -32.77
C SER A 154 -0.09 22.77 -34.08
N ASP A 155 -1.18 23.09 -34.76
CA ASP A 155 -1.30 22.95 -36.20
C ASP A 155 -0.20 23.77 -36.88
N SER A 156 0.71 23.13 -37.60
CA SER A 156 1.47 23.78 -38.68
C SER A 156 1.87 22.74 -39.73
N ASP A 157 1.01 22.64 -40.74
CA ASP A 157 1.24 22.43 -42.16
C ASP A 157 2.58 21.87 -42.69
N ALA A 158 2.40 20.74 -43.40
CA ALA A 158 2.99 20.33 -44.67
C ALA A 158 4.16 21.14 -45.28
N SER A 159 5.26 20.44 -45.56
CA SER A 159 5.92 20.53 -46.87
C SER A 159 6.66 19.23 -47.22
N THR A 160 6.61 18.96 -48.52
CA THR A 160 6.96 17.77 -49.30
C THR A 160 8.46 17.50 -49.52
N ASP A 161 8.70 16.28 -50.01
CA ASP A 161 9.68 15.87 -51.04
C ASP A 161 11.10 15.37 -50.68
N ASP A 162 11.28 14.09 -51.07
CA ASP A 162 12.36 13.52 -51.89
C ASP A 162 13.82 13.43 -51.37
N LYS A 163 14.30 12.20 -51.11
CA LYS A 163 15.16 11.43 -52.05
C LYS A 163 15.74 10.12 -51.48
N LEU A 164 15.93 9.19 -52.43
CA LEU A 164 16.71 7.95 -52.46
C LEU A 164 17.95 7.87 -51.54
N ASP A 165 18.28 6.67 -51.01
CA ASP A 165 19.25 5.77 -51.68
C ASP A 165 19.37 4.37 -51.03
N ASN A 166 19.83 3.43 -51.86
CA ASN A 166 19.95 1.99 -51.70
C ASN A 166 21.09 1.49 -50.79
N SER A 167 20.93 0.20 -50.42
CA SER A 167 21.98 -0.81 -50.20
C SER A 167 22.48 -1.04 -48.76
N LYS A 168 22.23 -2.23 -48.21
CA LYS A 168 23.21 -3.33 -48.19
C LYS A 168 22.66 -4.60 -47.52
N LYS A 169 23.01 -5.72 -48.17
CA LYS A 169 22.81 -7.12 -47.79
C LYS A 169 23.72 -7.55 -46.62
N SER A 170 23.17 -8.36 -45.73
CA SER A 170 23.77 -9.58 -45.13
C SER A 170 22.59 -10.36 -44.52
N GLY A 171 22.38 -11.66 -44.67
CA GLY A 171 23.28 -12.80 -44.86
C GLY A 171 22.82 -13.83 -43.81
N PHE A 172 21.76 -14.60 -44.11
CA PHE A 172 21.16 -15.57 -43.19
C PHE A 172 21.53 -16.98 -43.66
N ASP A 173 22.17 -17.74 -42.79
CA ASP A 173 22.74 -19.06 -43.04
C ASP A 173 21.87 -20.15 -42.39
N PRO A 174 21.26 -21.09 -43.13
CA PRO A 174 20.32 -22.06 -42.57
C PRO A 174 20.92 -23.48 -42.56
N THR A 175 21.89 -23.77 -41.70
CA THR A 175 22.30 -25.16 -41.39
C THR A 175 22.87 -25.31 -39.99
N SER A 176 22.10 -25.84 -39.04
CA SER A 176 22.65 -26.65 -37.94
C SER A 176 21.58 -27.61 -37.37
N PRO A 177 21.84 -28.94 -37.29
CA PRO A 177 20.89 -29.93 -36.81
C PRO A 177 21.16 -30.42 -35.37
N TYR A 178 20.08 -30.85 -34.69
CA TYR A 178 20.02 -31.82 -33.58
C TYR A 178 20.75 -31.54 -32.24
N PHE A 179 20.02 -31.51 -31.12
CA PHE A 179 19.96 -32.62 -30.14
C PHE A 179 18.72 -32.46 -29.20
N PRO A 180 18.07 -33.57 -28.78
CA PRO A 180 16.88 -33.60 -27.92
C PRO A 180 17.23 -33.89 -26.45
N GLY A 181 16.29 -33.68 -25.51
CA GLY A 181 16.40 -34.24 -24.17
C GLY A 181 15.53 -33.59 -23.11
N ASP A 182 14.47 -34.29 -22.74
CA ASP A 182 13.53 -34.05 -21.63
C ASP A 182 14.18 -33.80 -20.26
N GLY A 183 13.46 -33.06 -19.41
CA GLY A 183 13.70 -33.10 -17.96
C GLY A 183 13.18 -31.92 -17.13
N PHE A 184 11.91 -31.51 -17.25
CA PHE A 184 11.29 -30.62 -16.25
C PHE A 184 10.81 -31.44 -15.04
N SER A 185 11.73 -31.74 -14.12
CA SER A 185 11.43 -32.44 -12.86
C SER A 185 12.00 -31.74 -11.62
N ALA A 186 11.98 -30.40 -11.59
CA ALA A 186 12.18 -29.66 -10.35
C ALA A 186 11.24 -28.44 -10.27
N PRO A 187 10.62 -28.16 -9.11
CA PRO A 187 9.87 -26.93 -8.91
C PRO A 187 10.82 -25.74 -9.10
N MET A 188 10.45 -24.79 -9.97
CA MET A 188 11.20 -23.54 -10.16
C MET A 188 11.27 -22.78 -8.84
N THR A 189 12.36 -22.96 -8.10
CA THR A 189 12.79 -22.04 -7.07
C THR A 189 13.44 -20.85 -7.76
N LEU A 190 12.92 -19.64 -7.51
CA LEU A 190 13.54 -18.39 -7.94
C LEU A 190 15.00 -18.37 -7.45
N THR A 191 15.94 -18.18 -8.38
CA THR A 191 17.35 -17.99 -8.04
C THR A 191 17.51 -16.74 -7.19
N ARG A 192 18.37 -16.81 -6.18
CA ARG A 192 18.74 -15.70 -5.29
C ARG A 192 19.08 -14.42 -6.08
N ASP A 193 19.69 -14.59 -7.23
CA ASP A 193 20.07 -13.53 -8.17
C ASP A 193 18.87 -12.77 -8.77
N ALA A 194 17.71 -13.41 -8.93
CA ALA A 194 16.48 -12.73 -9.36
C ALA A 194 15.94 -11.80 -8.26
N ARG A 195 16.10 -12.20 -6.99
CA ARG A 195 15.69 -11.40 -5.83
C ARG A 195 16.62 -10.20 -5.62
N GLU A 196 17.92 -10.39 -5.80
CA GLU A 196 18.93 -9.33 -5.73
C GLU A 196 18.90 -8.40 -6.96
N SER A 197 18.56 -8.93 -8.16
CA SER A 197 18.30 -8.11 -9.35
C SER A 197 17.08 -7.22 -9.21
N ILE A 198 16.00 -7.62 -8.51
CA ILE A 198 14.83 -6.76 -8.27
C ILE A 198 15.18 -5.55 -7.41
N SER A 199 16.14 -5.68 -6.49
CA SER A 199 16.65 -4.54 -5.71
C SER A 199 17.60 -3.61 -6.48
N GLN A 200 18.19 -4.07 -7.59
CA GLN A 200 19.22 -3.31 -8.33
C GLN A 200 18.77 -2.84 -9.72
N SER A 201 17.77 -3.50 -10.33
CA SER A 201 17.14 -3.10 -11.60
C SER A 201 15.89 -2.26 -11.30
N LEU A 202 16.10 -0.95 -11.10
CA LEU A 202 15.06 0.08 -11.17
C LEU A 202 14.61 0.30 -12.63
N THR A 203 14.13 -0.75 -13.31
CA THR A 203 13.33 -0.55 -14.51
C THR A 203 11.92 -0.18 -14.06
N LYS A 204 11.68 1.14 -14.00
CA LYS A 204 10.44 1.78 -13.54
C LYS A 204 9.25 1.31 -14.38
N PHE A 205 8.23 0.75 -13.75
CA PHE A 205 6.94 0.48 -14.39
C PHE A 205 5.82 1.23 -13.65
N GLU A 206 5.00 1.95 -14.40
CA GLU A 206 4.05 2.96 -13.92
C GLU A 206 2.64 2.40 -13.67
N MET A 207 1.93 2.91 -12.64
CA MET A 207 0.47 2.81 -12.54
C MET A 207 -0.23 4.04 -13.12
N PRO A 208 -1.41 3.88 -13.73
CA PRO A 208 -2.28 5.01 -14.01
C PRO A 208 -2.82 5.61 -12.69
N ARG A 209 -2.45 6.85 -12.35
CA ARG A 209 -2.98 7.63 -11.19
C ARG A 209 -4.51 7.63 -11.07
N ARG A 210 -5.18 7.47 -12.21
CA ARG A 210 -6.65 7.43 -12.36
C ARG A 210 -7.30 6.31 -11.56
N ASP A 211 -6.60 5.18 -11.37
CA ASP A 211 -7.14 4.02 -10.68
C ASP A 211 -7.09 4.23 -9.14
N ALA A 212 -6.01 4.81 -8.60
CA ALA A 212 -5.88 5.12 -7.16
C ALA A 212 -6.96 6.12 -6.67
N ARG A 213 -7.21 7.20 -7.43
CA ARG A 213 -8.28 8.18 -7.12
C ARG A 213 -9.69 7.57 -7.15
N SER A 214 -9.90 6.50 -7.90
CA SER A 214 -11.22 5.86 -8.00
C SER A 214 -11.54 4.93 -6.82
N VAL A 215 -10.53 4.58 -6.03
CA VAL A 215 -10.60 3.64 -4.89
C VAL A 215 -10.59 4.37 -3.54
N SER A 216 -10.20 5.65 -3.52
CA SER A 216 -9.98 6.45 -2.31
C SER A 216 -11.25 7.00 -1.65
N SER A 217 -12.31 6.20 -1.56
CA SER A 217 -13.55 6.63 -0.88
C SER A 217 -13.45 6.44 0.65
N LYS A 218 -14.12 7.29 1.43
CA LYS A 218 -14.20 7.11 2.89
C LYS A 218 -14.75 5.73 3.28
N ALA A 219 -15.76 5.28 2.55
CA ALA A 219 -16.42 4.01 2.81
C ALA A 219 -15.52 2.80 2.52
N PHE A 220 -14.61 2.91 1.54
CA PHE A 220 -13.59 1.88 1.28
C PHE A 220 -12.69 1.71 2.50
N PHE A 221 -12.14 2.80 3.05
CA PHE A 221 -11.22 2.71 4.18
C PHE A 221 -11.92 2.25 5.46
N LEU A 222 -13.14 2.73 5.75
CA LEU A 222 -13.93 2.22 6.87
C LEU A 222 -14.14 0.70 6.77
N LYS A 223 -14.49 0.21 5.58
CA LYS A 223 -14.66 -1.22 5.35
C LYS A 223 -13.34 -1.99 5.43
N LEU A 224 -12.23 -1.40 4.97
CA LEU A 224 -10.89 -1.97 5.10
C LEU A 224 -10.51 -2.16 6.58
N PHE A 225 -10.89 -1.24 7.45
CA PHE A 225 -10.70 -1.36 8.90
C PHE A 225 -11.67 -2.37 9.54
N ASP A 226 -12.95 -2.38 9.14
CA ASP A 226 -13.98 -3.25 9.73
C ASP A 226 -13.76 -4.76 9.43
N GLU A 227 -13.09 -5.13 8.34
CA GLU A 227 -12.89 -6.55 7.96
C GLU A 227 -11.60 -7.16 8.53
N ILE A 228 -10.88 -6.41 9.37
CA ILE A 228 -9.70 -6.92 10.06
C ILE A 228 -10.19 -7.91 11.11
N PRO A 229 -9.87 -9.22 10.97
CA PRO A 229 -10.40 -10.21 11.88
C PRO A 229 -9.99 -9.85 13.32
N PRO A 230 -10.90 -10.05 14.30
CA PRO A 230 -10.56 -9.96 15.71
C PRO A 230 -9.24 -10.67 15.91
N THR A 231 -8.26 -9.98 16.50
CA THR A 231 -7.12 -10.70 17.03
C THR A 231 -7.69 -11.53 18.17
N GLN A 232 -8.09 -12.77 17.89
CA GLN A 232 -8.45 -13.72 18.92
C GLN A 232 -7.19 -13.88 19.75
N GLN A 233 -7.08 -13.06 20.80
CA GLN A 233 -6.30 -13.39 21.97
C GLN A 233 -6.93 -14.70 22.44
N ARG A 234 -6.43 -15.83 21.93
CA ARG A 234 -6.49 -17.09 22.64
C ARG A 234 -5.76 -16.82 23.93
N VAL A 235 -6.50 -16.30 24.91
CA VAL A 235 -6.17 -16.42 26.31
C VAL A 235 -6.26 -17.92 26.57
N THR A 236 -5.17 -18.63 26.27
CA THR A 236 -4.98 -20.00 26.75
C THR A 236 -4.81 -19.89 28.25
N SER A 237 -5.93 -19.84 28.96
CA SER A 237 -6.00 -20.04 30.40
C SER A 237 -5.65 -21.50 30.70
N ASN A 238 -4.35 -21.82 30.69
CA ASN A 238 -3.82 -22.99 31.40
C ASN A 238 -2.29 -22.86 31.55
N PRO A 239 -1.80 -22.26 32.66
CA PRO A 239 -0.39 -22.20 32.96
C PRO A 239 -0.01 -23.30 33.95
N GLN A 240 -0.31 -24.58 33.66
CA GLN A 240 0.17 -25.70 34.49
C GLN A 240 0.39 -26.93 33.62
N HIS A 241 1.56 -27.06 32.99
CA HIS A 241 2.43 -28.24 33.00
C HIS A 241 3.51 -28.16 31.90
N LEU A 242 4.72 -28.61 32.28
CA LEU A 242 5.92 -28.93 31.47
C LEU A 242 6.78 -27.73 31.05
N VAL A 243 7.81 -27.35 31.84
CA VAL A 243 9.13 -28.01 32.03
C VAL A 243 9.94 -28.07 30.73
N SER A 244 10.94 -27.17 30.68
CA SER A 244 12.27 -27.26 30.07
C SER A 244 12.41 -27.90 28.69
N PHE A 245 12.77 -27.12 27.65
CA PHE A 245 13.81 -27.49 26.68
C PHE A 245 14.28 -26.28 25.84
N ASN A 246 15.61 -26.08 25.87
CA ASN A 246 16.54 -25.52 24.87
C ASN A 246 16.34 -24.13 24.23
N HIS A 247 17.42 -23.33 24.39
CA HIS A 247 17.79 -22.18 23.57
C HIS A 247 18.02 -22.59 22.10
N HIS A 248 16.95 -22.60 21.31
CA HIS A 248 17.04 -22.36 19.88
C HIS A 248 16.20 -21.13 19.58
N SER A 249 16.79 -20.16 18.90
CA SER A 249 16.19 -18.90 18.48
C SER A 249 14.95 -19.21 17.64
N GLN A 250 13.80 -19.38 18.31
CA GLN A 250 12.52 -19.51 17.65
C GLN A 250 12.27 -18.19 16.95
N ILE A 251 12.44 -18.21 15.63
CA ILE A 251 11.85 -17.22 14.74
C ILE A 251 10.35 -17.38 14.95
N THR A 252 9.81 -16.61 15.90
CA THR A 252 8.37 -16.51 16.09
C THR A 252 7.82 -15.92 14.81
N SER A 253 7.10 -16.74 14.04
CA SER A 253 6.39 -16.26 12.87
C SER A 253 5.54 -15.05 13.28
N PRO A 254 5.66 -13.90 12.60
CA PRO A 254 4.91 -12.71 12.95
C PRO A 254 3.42 -13.05 13.04
N SER A 255 2.76 -12.50 14.05
CA SER A 255 1.34 -12.77 14.25
C SER A 255 0.55 -12.29 13.02
N HIS A 256 -0.50 -13.02 12.63
CA HIS A 256 -1.31 -12.65 11.45
C HIS A 256 -1.81 -11.20 11.47
N SER A 257 -2.07 -10.65 12.66
CA SER A 257 -2.47 -9.25 12.88
C SER A 257 -1.38 -8.25 12.46
N GLU A 258 -0.10 -8.57 12.71
CA GLU A 258 1.02 -7.71 12.33
C GLU A 258 1.22 -7.68 10.82
N THR A 259 1.07 -8.83 10.15
CA THR A 259 1.13 -8.91 8.69
C THR A 259 0.03 -8.06 8.06
N LEU A 260 -1.20 -8.16 8.55
CA LEU A 260 -2.33 -7.40 8.00
C LEU A 260 -2.15 -5.88 8.21
N SER A 261 -1.74 -5.47 9.42
CA SER A 261 -1.50 -4.04 9.70
C SER A 261 -0.43 -3.47 8.79
N SER A 262 0.68 -4.20 8.59
CA SER A 262 1.74 -3.81 7.66
C SER A 262 1.23 -3.67 6.22
N ILE A 263 0.36 -4.58 5.78
CA ILE A 263 -0.27 -4.49 4.45
C ILE A 263 -1.13 -3.22 4.36
N VAL A 264 -2.04 -3.00 5.32
CA VAL A 264 -2.93 -1.82 5.32
C VAL A 264 -2.13 -0.53 5.29
N SER A 265 -1.07 -0.41 6.11
CA SER A 265 -0.18 0.75 6.12
C SER A 265 0.42 1.01 4.74
N GLN A 266 0.86 -0.01 4.00
CA GLN A 266 1.44 0.17 2.68
C GLN A 266 0.41 0.51 1.61
N ILE A 267 -0.79 -0.08 1.68
CA ILE A 267 -1.93 0.31 0.83
C ILE A 267 -2.21 1.81 1.02
N ILE A 268 -2.23 2.26 2.27
CA ILE A 268 -2.47 3.67 2.61
C ILE A 268 -1.34 4.56 2.10
N SER A 269 -0.09 4.23 2.37
CA SER A 269 1.06 4.99 1.90
C SER A 269 1.03 5.17 0.39
N HIS A 270 0.67 4.11 -0.34
CA HIS A 270 0.54 4.16 -1.78
C HIS A 270 -0.63 5.02 -2.27
N LEU A 271 -1.85 4.78 -1.76
CA LEU A 271 -3.06 5.50 -2.19
C LEU A 271 -3.04 6.99 -1.80
N CYS A 272 -2.32 7.34 -0.74
CA CYS A 272 -2.24 8.70 -0.22
C CYS A 272 -1.06 9.50 -0.78
N PHE A 273 -0.09 8.86 -1.43
CA PHE A 273 1.05 9.54 -2.05
C PHE A 273 0.56 10.55 -3.10
N GLU A 274 0.96 11.81 -2.95
CA GLU A 274 0.51 12.96 -3.74
C GLU A 274 -1.01 13.19 -3.78
N SER A 275 -1.77 12.57 -2.87
CA SER A 275 -3.22 12.77 -2.75
C SER A 275 -3.59 13.23 -1.34
N LEU A 276 -3.65 14.55 -1.15
CA LEU A 276 -4.07 15.14 0.12
C LEU A 276 -5.53 14.81 0.46
N GLU A 277 -6.43 14.76 -0.53
CA GLU A 277 -7.85 14.42 -0.32
C GLU A 277 -8.01 12.99 0.20
N THR A 278 -7.31 12.03 -0.39
CA THR A 278 -7.27 10.64 0.10
C THR A 278 -6.69 10.59 1.51
N SER A 279 -5.60 11.32 1.76
CA SER A 279 -4.95 11.38 3.08
C SER A 279 -5.92 11.89 4.16
N LYS A 280 -6.68 12.97 3.88
CA LYS A 280 -7.70 13.52 4.79
C LYS A 280 -8.83 12.51 5.04
N THR A 281 -9.23 11.79 4.01
CA THR A 281 -10.26 10.76 4.11
C THR A 281 -9.83 9.60 5.01
N VAL A 282 -8.62 9.08 4.82
CA VAL A 282 -8.01 8.05 5.68
C VAL A 282 -7.87 8.57 7.11
N CYS A 283 -7.33 9.77 7.28
CA CYS A 283 -7.12 10.39 8.58
C CYS A 283 -8.46 10.56 9.34
N SER A 284 -9.51 11.04 8.68
CA SER A 284 -10.86 11.16 9.26
C SER A 284 -11.44 9.80 9.68
N ALA A 285 -11.31 8.78 8.83
CA ALA A 285 -11.78 7.42 9.13
C ALA A 285 -11.04 6.81 10.33
N ALA A 286 -9.70 6.84 10.31
CA ALA A 286 -8.87 6.34 11.39
C ALA A 286 -9.10 7.10 12.72
N CYS A 287 -9.25 8.43 12.67
CA CYS A 287 -9.57 9.26 13.83
C CYS A 287 -10.91 8.85 14.47
N THR A 288 -11.92 8.53 13.65
CA THR A 288 -13.22 8.07 14.13
C THR A 288 -13.08 6.75 14.91
N ILE A 289 -12.35 5.79 14.35
CA ILE A 289 -12.11 4.47 14.99
C ILE A 289 -11.32 4.61 16.29
N VAL A 290 -10.26 5.44 16.30
CA VAL A 290 -9.45 5.70 17.50
C VAL A 290 -10.30 6.35 18.61
N LYS A 291 -11.28 7.20 18.26
CA LYS A 291 -12.20 7.81 19.23
C LYS A 291 -13.26 6.82 19.75
N GLU A 292 -13.79 5.97 18.88
CA GLU A 292 -14.85 5.00 19.21
C GLU A 292 -14.35 3.79 20.00
N ARG A 293 -13.03 3.55 20.02
CA ARG A 293 -12.37 2.49 20.81
C ARG A 293 -12.78 1.07 20.43
N LYS A 294 -12.95 0.81 19.14
CA LYS A 294 -13.05 -0.56 18.68
C LYS A 294 -11.68 -1.22 18.84
N ALA A 295 -11.46 -1.93 19.95
CA ALA A 295 -10.15 -2.45 20.36
C ALA A 295 -9.42 -3.25 19.26
N GLU A 296 -10.18 -3.95 18.43
CA GLU A 296 -9.67 -4.76 17.32
C GLU A 296 -9.14 -3.90 16.16
N GLU A 297 -9.85 -2.82 15.83
CA GLU A 297 -9.53 -1.91 14.74
C GLU A 297 -8.55 -0.81 15.17
N PHE A 298 -8.44 -0.56 16.48
CA PHE A 298 -7.66 0.54 17.06
C PHE A 298 -6.19 0.50 16.63
N LYS A 299 -5.55 -0.68 16.68
CA LYS A 299 -4.14 -0.83 16.30
C LYS A 299 -3.93 -0.50 14.82
N VAL A 300 -4.82 -0.95 13.94
CA VAL A 300 -4.67 -0.72 12.51
C VAL A 300 -5.00 0.72 12.13
N ALA A 301 -6.01 1.33 12.75
CA ALA A 301 -6.27 2.76 12.59
C ALA A 301 -5.07 3.60 13.04
N LEU A 302 -4.41 3.21 14.14
CA LEU A 302 -3.19 3.85 14.59
C LEU A 302 -2.02 3.64 13.62
N ASP A 303 -1.77 2.41 13.18
CA ASP A 303 -0.71 2.10 12.22
C ASP A 303 -0.96 2.77 10.84
N SER A 304 -2.21 3.07 10.52
CA SER A 304 -2.61 3.85 9.36
C SER A 304 -2.27 5.34 9.49
N LEU A 305 -2.53 5.94 10.65
CA LEU A 305 -2.11 7.31 10.95
C LEU A 305 -0.58 7.43 10.92
N VAL A 306 0.13 6.43 11.48
CA VAL A 306 1.58 6.31 11.42
C VAL A 306 2.07 6.23 9.97
N ALA A 307 1.45 5.40 9.13
CA ALA A 307 1.80 5.27 7.72
C ALA A 307 1.66 6.61 6.96
N LEU A 308 0.63 7.40 7.27
CA LEU A 308 0.48 8.75 6.70
C LEU A 308 1.64 9.68 7.07
N LEU A 309 2.23 9.57 8.27
CA LEU A 309 3.40 10.35 8.66
C LEU A 309 4.67 9.93 7.90
N GLU A 310 4.73 8.72 7.38
CA GLU A 310 5.90 8.22 6.65
C GLU A 310 5.91 8.65 5.17
N ILE A 311 4.81 9.18 4.65
CA ILE A 311 4.69 9.63 3.26
C ILE A 311 5.44 10.97 3.07
N ASN A 312 6.54 10.92 2.33
CA ASN A 312 7.33 12.08 1.98
C ASN A 312 7.01 12.59 0.57
N ASP A 313 6.09 13.54 0.47
CA ASP A 313 5.68 14.19 -0.78
C ASP A 313 5.45 15.71 -0.59
N THR A 314 4.88 16.38 -1.59
CA THR A 314 4.60 17.82 -1.59
C THR A 314 3.58 18.26 -0.52
N HIS A 315 2.84 17.33 0.08
CA HIS A 315 1.77 17.60 1.05
C HIS A 315 2.14 17.21 2.48
N VAL A 316 3.40 16.84 2.73
CA VAL A 316 3.88 16.32 4.01
C VAL A 316 3.52 17.20 5.21
N GLU A 317 3.59 18.53 5.10
CA GLU A 317 3.31 19.45 6.20
C GLU A 317 1.84 19.44 6.63
N ILE A 318 0.92 19.56 5.66
CA ILE A 318 -0.52 19.54 5.91
C ILE A 318 -0.94 18.16 6.43
N ARG A 319 -0.45 17.08 5.79
CA ARG A 319 -0.74 15.71 6.21
C ARG A 319 -0.28 15.45 7.63
N THR A 320 0.94 15.88 7.98
CA THR A 320 1.48 15.72 9.32
C THR A 320 0.63 16.46 10.35
N THR A 321 0.19 17.67 10.04
CA THR A 321 -0.68 18.45 10.92
C THR A 321 -2.02 17.75 11.14
N ASP A 322 -2.70 17.33 10.06
CA ASP A 322 -3.98 16.61 10.13
C ASP A 322 -3.87 15.32 10.97
N VAL A 323 -2.77 14.57 10.80
CA VAL A 323 -2.53 13.34 11.56
C VAL A 323 -2.24 13.62 13.03
N LEU A 324 -1.44 14.63 13.35
CA LEU A 324 -1.17 15.00 14.74
C LEU A 324 -2.44 15.48 15.45
N ASP A 325 -3.31 16.22 14.77
CA ASP A 325 -4.61 16.64 15.29
C ASP A 325 -5.54 15.43 15.53
N ALA A 326 -5.53 14.45 14.63
CA ALA A 326 -6.26 13.20 14.81
C ALA A 326 -5.74 12.39 16.01
N LEU A 327 -4.43 12.25 16.16
CA LEU A 327 -3.80 11.57 17.30
C LEU A 327 -4.08 12.32 18.61
N ALA A 328 -4.02 13.64 18.60
CA ALA A 328 -4.34 14.48 19.75
C ALA A 328 -5.79 14.31 20.19
N ALA A 329 -6.73 14.36 19.25
CA ALA A 329 -8.15 14.13 19.51
C ALA A 329 -8.41 12.69 20.00
N GLY A 330 -7.65 11.72 19.47
CA GLY A 330 -7.62 10.33 19.92
C GLY A 330 -7.20 10.23 21.38
N ILE A 331 -6.06 10.80 21.76
CA ILE A 331 -5.55 10.81 23.15
C ILE A 331 -6.58 11.47 24.07
N ALA A 332 -7.05 12.68 23.73
CA ALA A 332 -8.02 13.41 24.54
C ALA A 332 -9.33 12.65 24.77
N SER A 333 -9.77 11.84 23.80
CA SER A 333 -10.94 10.98 23.91
C SER A 333 -10.64 9.72 24.74
N ASN A 334 -9.39 9.29 24.82
CA ASN A 334 -8.97 8.04 25.45
C ASN A 334 -8.32 8.20 26.83
N LEU A 335 -8.12 9.41 27.38
CA LEU A 335 -7.39 9.64 28.66
C LEU A 335 -7.88 8.84 29.88
N LYS A 336 -9.11 8.32 29.86
CA LYS A 336 -9.64 7.44 30.93
C LYS A 336 -9.20 5.96 30.78
N TYR A 337 -8.58 5.62 29.66
CA TYR A 337 -8.22 4.28 29.22
C TYR A 337 -6.71 4.24 29.06
N GLU A 338 -6.08 3.64 30.05
CA GLU A 338 -4.63 3.61 30.21
C GLU A 338 -3.94 2.98 28.99
N LYS A 339 -4.35 1.77 28.60
CA LYS A 339 -3.67 0.98 27.56
C LYS A 339 -3.62 1.71 26.21
N GLU A 340 -4.77 2.23 25.77
CA GLU A 340 -4.93 2.92 24.49
C GLU A 340 -4.20 4.26 24.47
N SER A 341 -4.28 5.03 25.56
CA SER A 341 -3.60 6.32 25.69
C SER A 341 -2.07 6.14 25.70
N VAL A 342 -1.57 5.17 26.47
CA VAL A 342 -0.14 4.84 26.52
C VAL A 342 0.35 4.36 25.16
N LEU A 343 -0.44 3.55 24.44
CA LEU A 343 -0.09 3.10 23.09
C LEU A 343 0.01 4.26 22.10
N LEU A 344 -0.95 5.20 22.11
CA LEU A 344 -0.92 6.41 21.29
C LEU A 344 0.31 7.28 21.59
N LEU A 345 0.57 7.55 22.87
CA LEU A 345 1.72 8.34 23.32
C LEU A 345 3.04 7.67 22.93
N SER A 346 3.13 6.34 23.07
CA SER A 346 4.29 5.56 22.67
C SER A 346 4.57 5.66 21.16
N ARG A 347 3.53 5.61 20.31
CA ARG A 347 3.69 5.80 18.86
C ARG A 347 4.21 7.19 18.50
N ILE A 348 3.66 8.25 19.11
CA ILE A 348 4.17 9.62 18.88
C ILE A 348 5.61 9.74 19.36
N LYS A 349 5.93 9.16 20.53
CA LYS A 349 7.29 9.15 21.09
C LYS A 349 8.30 8.48 20.14
N MET A 350 7.92 7.40 19.45
CA MET A 350 8.80 6.73 18.48
C MET A 350 9.26 7.65 17.33
N PHE A 351 8.37 8.51 16.81
CA PHE A 351 8.75 9.50 15.80
C PHE A 351 9.69 10.59 16.35
N LEU A 352 9.55 10.92 17.63
CA LEU A 352 10.32 11.94 18.32
C LEU A 352 11.61 11.40 18.95
N PHE A 353 11.83 10.08 18.92
CA PHE A 353 12.93 9.43 19.66
C PHE A 353 14.30 9.97 19.24
N ASN A 354 14.49 10.23 17.94
CA ASN A 354 15.73 10.76 17.43
C ASN A 354 15.69 12.30 17.41
N ARG A 355 16.13 12.92 18.51
CA ARG A 355 16.02 14.37 18.78
C ARG A 355 16.74 15.26 17.78
N SER A 356 17.75 14.74 17.08
CA SER A 356 18.45 15.46 16.01
C SER A 356 17.54 15.76 14.81
N LYS A 357 16.44 15.01 14.66
CA LYS A 357 15.40 15.20 13.64
C LYS A 357 14.67 16.53 13.72
N GLY A 358 14.73 17.23 14.84
CA GLY A 358 14.22 18.61 14.92
C GLY A 358 14.94 19.61 14.00
N LYS A 359 16.13 19.25 13.48
CA LYS A 359 16.90 20.05 12.52
C LYS A 359 17.33 19.26 11.28
N TYR A 360 17.59 17.95 11.41
CA TYR A 360 18.12 17.10 10.35
C TYR A 360 17.38 15.76 10.30
N GLY A 361 16.64 15.46 9.24
CA GLY A 361 15.90 14.20 9.11
C GLY A 361 15.00 14.20 7.89
N LEU A 362 14.10 13.22 7.81
CA LEU A 362 13.06 13.25 6.78
C LEU A 362 12.13 14.45 7.02
N PRO A 363 11.60 15.11 5.97
CA PRO A 363 10.74 16.29 6.12
C PRO A 363 9.57 16.10 7.10
N ALA A 364 8.93 14.93 7.07
CA ALA A 364 7.86 14.58 7.99
C ALA A 364 8.30 14.59 9.46
N GLU A 365 9.46 14.03 9.77
CA GLU A 365 9.98 13.93 11.13
C GLU A 365 10.34 15.30 11.71
N VAL A 366 10.97 16.14 10.88
CA VAL A 366 11.27 17.54 11.20
C VAL A 366 9.96 18.29 11.50
N HIS A 367 8.95 18.09 10.65
CA HIS A 367 7.65 18.75 10.80
C HIS A 367 6.89 18.26 12.05
N VAL A 368 6.88 16.95 12.32
CA VAL A 368 6.31 16.36 13.54
C VAL A 368 6.95 16.99 14.78
N CYS A 369 8.28 17.03 14.85
CA CYS A 369 8.99 17.64 15.97
C CYS A 369 8.62 19.11 16.16
N ARG A 370 8.51 19.86 15.06
CA ARG A 370 8.17 21.29 15.07
C ARG A 370 6.75 21.53 15.56
N CYS A 371 5.78 20.78 15.06
CA CYS A 371 4.38 20.89 15.48
C CYS A 371 4.20 20.48 16.94
N MET A 372 4.81 19.38 17.37
CA MET A 372 4.78 18.95 18.76
C MET A 372 5.38 20.00 19.71
N ARG A 373 6.50 20.64 19.34
CA ARG A 373 7.11 21.73 20.13
C ARG A 373 6.17 22.92 20.32
N ARG A 374 5.47 23.34 19.27
CA ARG A 374 4.51 24.46 19.34
C ARG A 374 3.32 24.13 20.24
N ASN A 375 2.94 22.86 20.30
CA ASN A 375 1.75 22.39 21.02
C ASN A 375 2.03 21.84 22.43
N ILE A 376 3.28 21.80 22.91
CA ILE A 376 3.61 21.26 24.24
C ILE A 376 2.77 21.91 25.33
N LYS A 377 2.78 23.25 25.41
CA LYS A 377 2.12 23.95 26.51
C LYS A 377 0.60 23.75 26.44
N LYS A 378 -0.01 24.16 25.32
CA LYS A 378 -1.46 24.21 25.17
C LYS A 378 -2.11 22.83 25.16
N VAL A 379 -1.57 21.88 24.40
CA VAL A 379 -2.23 20.58 24.18
C VAL A 379 -1.71 19.54 25.16
N ILE A 380 -0.39 19.41 25.28
CA ILE A 380 0.18 18.29 26.06
C ILE A 380 0.07 18.55 27.56
N LEU A 381 0.47 19.74 28.02
CA LEU A 381 0.46 20.05 29.45
C LEU A 381 -0.96 20.42 29.92
N ASP A 382 -1.57 21.42 29.29
CA ASP A 382 -2.84 21.97 29.78
C ASP A 382 -4.01 20.99 29.54
N GLU A 383 -4.13 20.38 28.36
CA GLU A 383 -5.27 19.51 28.03
C GLU A 383 -5.08 18.03 28.45
N TRP A 384 -3.87 17.47 28.35
CA TRP A 384 -3.66 16.03 28.65
C TRP A 384 -3.13 15.79 30.06
N PHE A 385 -2.09 16.49 30.48
CA PHE A 385 -1.41 16.24 31.76
C PHE A 385 -2.23 16.74 32.96
N CYS A 386 -2.73 17.98 32.89
CA CYS A 386 -3.47 18.63 33.96
C CYS A 386 -4.93 18.14 34.11
N ARG A 387 -5.40 17.26 33.23
CA ARG A 387 -6.78 16.75 33.31
C ARG A 387 -6.95 15.86 34.56
N PRO A 388 -8.02 16.07 35.36
CA PRO A 388 -8.17 15.38 36.65
C PRO A 388 -8.30 13.86 36.52
N ASN A 389 -8.83 13.37 35.38
CA ASN A 389 -9.05 11.95 35.13
C ASN A 389 -7.84 11.21 34.54
N THR A 390 -6.70 11.88 34.35
CA THR A 390 -5.50 11.25 33.77
C THR A 390 -4.80 10.41 34.85
N CYS A 391 -4.68 9.10 34.62
CA CYS A 391 -3.99 8.20 35.55
C CYS A 391 -2.47 8.42 35.58
N ALA A 392 -1.78 7.82 36.56
CA ALA A 392 -0.35 8.04 36.79
C ALA A 392 0.51 7.56 35.61
N GLU A 393 0.14 6.45 34.99
CA GLU A 393 0.85 5.80 33.88
C GLU A 393 0.76 6.63 32.60
N ILE A 394 -0.41 7.23 32.34
CA ILE A 394 -0.58 8.19 31.24
C ILE A 394 0.24 9.45 31.52
N ARG A 395 0.21 9.99 32.75
CA ARG A 395 1.04 11.15 33.11
C ARG A 395 2.53 10.87 32.92
N GLN A 396 2.98 9.69 33.32
CA GLN A 396 4.36 9.25 33.12
C GLN A 396 4.71 9.17 31.62
N SER A 397 3.83 8.59 30.81
CA SER A 397 4.00 8.51 29.35
C SER A 397 4.02 9.91 28.69
N ILE A 398 3.20 10.84 29.18
CA ILE A 398 3.22 12.25 28.74
C ILE A 398 4.55 12.91 29.12
N LEU A 399 5.07 12.70 30.33
CA LEU A 399 6.36 13.25 30.75
C LEU A 399 7.51 12.69 29.89
N GLU A 400 7.47 11.41 29.54
CA GLU A 400 8.44 10.80 28.63
C GLU A 400 8.37 11.37 27.22
N LEU A 401 7.16 11.66 26.73
CA LEU A 401 6.94 12.36 25.47
C LEU A 401 7.49 13.79 25.53
N VAL A 402 7.22 14.56 26.58
CA VAL A 402 7.77 15.92 26.75
C VAL A 402 9.30 15.89 26.78
N LYS A 403 9.89 14.91 27.48
CA LYS A 403 11.34 14.70 27.50
C LYS A 403 11.93 14.40 26.12
N SER A 404 11.21 13.74 25.22
CA SER A 404 11.71 13.50 23.86
C SER A 404 11.64 14.74 22.96
N ILE A 405 10.71 15.66 23.25
CA ILE A 405 10.53 16.89 22.46
C ILE A 405 11.53 17.99 22.85
N ILE A 406 11.80 18.14 24.15
CA ILE A 406 12.71 19.17 24.68
C ILE A 406 14.15 18.84 24.26
N PRO A 407 14.84 19.75 23.56
CA PRO A 407 16.26 19.58 23.27
C PRO A 407 16.99 19.50 24.62
N ILE A 408 17.81 18.46 24.81
CA ILE A 408 18.84 18.53 25.84
C ILE A 408 19.79 19.59 25.32
N ASP A 409 19.94 20.70 26.05
CA ASP A 409 21.12 21.53 25.88
C ASP A 409 22.29 20.59 26.16
N SER A 410 22.84 20.01 25.09
CA SER A 410 24.13 19.34 25.13
C SER A 410 25.07 20.43 25.53
N GLY A 411 25.29 20.55 26.85
CA GLY A 411 26.06 21.62 27.46
C GLY A 411 27.29 21.80 26.60
N LYS A 412 27.33 22.95 25.91
CA LYS A 412 28.44 23.29 25.02
C LYS A 412 29.71 22.94 25.76
N ASP A 413 30.52 22.12 25.11
CA ASP A 413 31.86 21.72 25.50
C ASP A 413 32.56 22.84 26.28
N GLN A 414 32.48 22.80 27.61
CA GLN A 414 33.30 23.65 28.48
C GLN A 414 34.76 23.13 28.51
N ASN A 415 35.12 22.18 27.65
CA ASN A 415 36.46 21.61 27.57
C ASN A 415 37.37 22.24 26.50
N SER A 416 36.99 23.35 25.85
CA SER A 416 37.89 24.05 24.93
C SER A 416 38.86 25.04 25.60
N SER A 417 38.98 25.06 26.94
CA SER A 417 39.86 26.01 27.65
C SER A 417 41.14 25.42 28.26
N ASN A 418 41.50 24.16 27.99
CA ASN A 418 42.77 23.56 28.47
C ASN A 418 43.76 23.20 27.34
N ALA A 419 43.83 24.02 26.29
CA ALA A 419 44.87 23.93 25.25
C ALA A 419 45.61 25.27 25.11
N SER A 420 46.15 25.75 26.23
CA SER A 420 47.19 26.79 26.23
C SER A 420 47.91 26.77 27.58
N THR A 421 48.87 25.85 27.72
CA THR A 421 50.11 25.97 28.52
C THR A 421 51.13 25.02 27.95
#